data_AF-A0A4Q1RDB6-F1
#
_entry.id   AF-A0A4Q1RDB6-F1
#
_cell.length_a   1.000
_cell.length_b   1.000
_cell.length_c   1.000
_cell.angle_alpha   90.00
_cell.angle_beta   90.00
_cell.angle_gamma   90.00
#
_symmetry.space_group_name_H-M   'P 1'
#
loop_
_entity.id
_entity.type
_entity.pdbx_description
1 polymer ?
#
loop_
_entity_poly.entity_id
_entity_poly.type
_entity_poly.pdbx_seq_one_letter_code
_entity_poly.pdbx_strand_id
1 'polypeptide(L)'
;MTGILIYSLRKEEGFIEVMRYDIERIKRDADCRIVAASIGMKVNGQFCECVSGIHSETQINHCSLTKEYYHCFSCGDAGDVVTMVRKYYENILASPISIAESCKIIGDVLGGHEYYMIEEEDSRKQVEEPPFLRTELELLGFVQPNYREDILPIKMEQIYSRSKEFYYQLIREKALSEAKRIRILYQILGDSRTPVKDALVDRYKKVKEIYLRACDRSKEEAQREQG
;
A
#
# COMPACT_ATOMS: atom_id res chain seq x y z
N MET A 1 4.96 16.04 10.28
CA MET A 1 5.80 14.83 10.13
C MET A 1 6.79 15.11 9.01
N THR A 2 8.07 15.20 9.36
CA THR A 2 9.18 15.57 8.47
C THR A 2 9.66 14.33 7.71
N GLY A 3 9.09 14.05 6.54
CA GLY A 3 9.63 13.08 5.59
C GLY A 3 10.85 13.66 4.88
N ILE A 4 11.96 12.93 4.84
CA ILE A 4 13.20 13.37 4.17
C ILE A 4 13.06 13.13 2.66
N LEU A 5 13.21 14.20 1.87
CA LEU A 5 13.16 14.22 0.39
C LEU A 5 14.48 13.70 -0.19
N ILE A 6 14.46 12.60 -0.96
CA ILE A 6 15.65 12.10 -1.67
C ILE A 6 15.27 11.64 -3.07
N TYR A 7 15.93 12.21 -4.09
CA TYR A 7 15.65 12.01 -5.51
C TYR A 7 16.53 10.90 -6.11
N SER A 8 16.00 10.11 -7.04
CA SER A 8 16.77 9.20 -7.91
C SER A 8 16.30 9.41 -9.36
N LEU A 9 17.23 9.59 -10.30
CA LEU A 9 16.94 9.92 -11.70
C LEU A 9 17.03 8.65 -12.56
N ARG A 10 15.94 8.26 -13.25
CA ARG A 10 16.02 7.36 -14.42
C ARG A 10 15.87 8.18 -15.70
N LYS A 11 16.73 7.90 -16.68
CA LYS A 11 16.68 8.47 -18.03
C LYS A 11 16.21 7.38 -18.99
N GLU A 12 14.91 7.17 -19.08
CA GLU A 12 14.31 6.53 -20.24
C GLU A 12 13.16 7.42 -20.70
N GLU A 13 13.21 7.83 -21.96
CA GLU A 13 12.16 8.56 -22.68
C GLU A 13 11.60 9.84 -22.02
N GLY A 14 12.46 10.85 -21.80
CA GLY A 14 12.00 12.24 -21.66
C GLY A 14 11.14 12.61 -20.44
N PHE A 15 10.81 11.65 -19.57
CA PHE A 15 10.12 11.86 -18.31
C PHE A 15 11.06 11.55 -17.14
N ILE A 16 11.23 12.50 -16.22
CA ILE A 16 11.96 12.29 -14.97
C ILE A 16 10.98 11.68 -13.98
N GLU A 17 10.96 10.36 -13.86
CA GLU A 17 10.15 9.69 -12.84
C GLU A 17 10.87 9.78 -11.48
N VAL A 18 10.37 10.68 -10.61
CA VAL A 18 10.87 10.81 -9.23
C VAL A 18 10.16 9.76 -8.37
N MET A 19 10.78 8.60 -8.18
CA MET A 19 10.26 7.57 -7.29
C MET A 19 10.44 7.98 -5.82
N ARG A 20 9.33 8.23 -5.11
CA ARG A 20 9.32 8.53 -3.67
C ARG A 20 8.85 7.32 -2.88
N TYR A 21 9.46 7.10 -1.71
CA TYR A 21 9.12 5.99 -0.82
C TYR A 21 8.77 6.50 0.58
N ASP A 22 7.82 5.84 1.24
CA ASP A 22 7.54 6.01 2.66
C ASP A 22 8.58 5.26 3.49
N ILE A 23 9.73 5.92 3.65
CA ILE A 23 10.89 5.40 4.38
C ILE A 23 10.52 5.02 5.82
N GLU A 24 9.65 5.79 6.48
CA GLU A 24 9.28 5.52 7.87
C GLU A 24 8.40 4.28 8.00
N ARG A 25 7.51 4.05 7.03
CA ARG A 25 6.76 2.80 6.96
C ARG A 25 7.68 1.61 6.64
N ILE A 26 8.61 1.76 5.70
CA ILE A 26 9.62 0.73 5.42
C ILE A 26 10.39 0.36 6.69
N LYS A 27 10.90 1.34 7.45
CA LYS A 27 11.65 1.10 8.70
C LYS A 27 10.82 0.40 9.77
N ARG A 28 9.51 0.66 9.81
CA ARG A 28 8.58 0.07 10.78
C ARG A 28 8.24 -1.39 10.47
N ASP A 29 8.03 -1.67 9.18
CA ASP A 29 7.57 -2.97 8.69
C ASP A 29 8.74 -3.94 8.51
N ALA A 30 9.93 -3.43 8.19
CA ALA A 30 11.12 -4.24 7.98
C ALA A 30 11.66 -4.88 9.27
N ASP A 31 12.25 -6.07 9.10
CA ASP A 31 13.10 -6.70 10.10
C ASP A 31 14.51 -6.82 9.51
N CYS A 32 15.51 -6.14 10.11
CA CYS A 32 16.87 -6.12 9.58
C CYS A 32 17.45 -7.54 9.43
N ARG A 33 17.04 -8.50 10.27
CA ARG A 33 17.52 -9.90 10.19
C ARG A 33 17.00 -10.59 8.93
N ILE A 34 15.73 -10.39 8.62
CA ILE A 34 15.10 -10.97 7.42
C ILE A 34 15.68 -10.33 6.17
N VAL A 35 15.80 -9.00 6.16
CA VAL A 35 16.34 -8.26 5.02
C VAL A 35 17.80 -8.65 4.77
N ALA A 36 18.64 -8.67 5.79
CA ALA A 36 20.04 -9.07 5.67
C ALA A 36 20.19 -10.47 5.07
N ALA A 37 19.44 -11.45 5.58
CA ALA A 37 19.46 -12.81 5.05
C ALA A 37 18.95 -12.88 3.60
N SER A 38 17.91 -12.12 3.26
CA SER A 38 17.28 -12.15 1.93
C SER A 38 18.14 -11.53 0.83
N ILE A 39 18.93 -10.50 1.16
CA ILE A 39 19.84 -9.84 0.21
C ILE A 39 21.21 -10.52 0.10
N GLY A 40 21.42 -11.64 0.82
CA GLY A 40 22.63 -12.44 0.75
C GLY A 40 23.77 -12.01 1.69
N MET A 41 23.49 -11.18 2.71
CA MET A 41 24.48 -10.91 3.75
C MET A 41 24.80 -12.19 4.54
N LYS A 42 26.04 -12.33 4.99
CA LYS A 42 26.41 -13.40 5.93
C LYS A 42 25.77 -13.14 7.29
N VAL A 43 24.78 -13.96 7.66
CA VAL A 43 24.05 -13.87 8.94
C VAL A 43 24.17 -15.19 9.71
N ASN A 44 24.38 -15.10 11.03
CA ASN A 44 24.34 -16.22 11.97
C ASN A 44 23.52 -15.84 13.21
N GLY A 45 22.23 -16.20 13.21
CA GLY A 45 21.29 -15.83 14.27
C GLY A 45 21.11 -14.32 14.37
N GLN A 46 21.54 -13.74 15.48
CA GLN A 46 21.47 -12.29 15.74
C GLN A 46 22.72 -11.52 15.29
N PHE A 47 23.64 -12.17 14.57
CA PHE A 47 24.90 -11.56 14.16
C PHE A 47 25.06 -11.56 12.64
N CYS A 48 25.73 -10.57 12.08
CA CYS A 48 26.02 -10.46 10.64
C CYS A 48 27.43 -9.94 10.35
N GLU A 49 27.86 -10.02 9.09
CA GLU A 49 29.08 -9.31 8.67
C GLU A 49 28.92 -7.78 8.81
N CYS A 50 30.02 -7.09 9.11
CA CYS A 50 30.00 -5.63 9.20
C CYS A 50 29.88 -5.01 7.80
N VAL A 51 28.94 -4.08 7.64
CA VAL A 51 28.68 -3.38 6.36
C VAL A 51 29.57 -2.15 6.14
N SER A 52 30.46 -1.81 7.08
CA SER A 52 31.30 -0.61 6.98
C SER A 52 32.41 -0.72 5.93
N GLY A 53 32.85 -1.95 5.59
CA GLY A 53 34.01 -2.20 4.72
C GLY A 53 35.37 -1.82 5.33
N ILE A 54 35.41 -1.30 6.56
CA ILE A 54 36.65 -0.82 7.22
C ILE A 54 37.46 -1.99 7.78
N HIS A 55 36.79 -3.09 8.14
CA HIS A 55 37.43 -4.29 8.66
C HIS A 55 36.71 -5.53 8.13
N SER A 56 37.46 -6.62 8.00
CA SER A 56 36.93 -7.94 7.65
C SER A 56 37.36 -8.92 8.73
N GLU A 57 36.52 -9.07 9.75
CA GLU A 57 36.75 -10.09 10.76
C GLU A 57 36.30 -11.44 10.23
N THR A 58 37.08 -12.48 10.53
CA THR A 58 36.75 -13.85 10.11
C THR A 58 35.55 -14.43 10.89
N GLN A 59 35.19 -13.83 12.03
CA GLN A 59 34.03 -14.21 12.81
C GLN A 59 32.94 -13.14 12.76
N ILE A 60 31.69 -13.59 12.63
CA ILE A 60 30.48 -12.76 12.42
C ILE A 60 29.95 -12.15 13.73
N ASN A 61 30.45 -12.57 14.90
CA ASN A 61 29.94 -12.24 16.24
C ASN A 61 30.18 -10.79 16.73
N HIS A 62 30.59 -9.87 15.85
CA HIS A 62 30.93 -8.49 16.22
C HIS A 62 29.93 -7.45 15.71
N CYS A 63 29.02 -7.82 14.79
CA CYS A 63 27.94 -6.97 14.33
C CYS A 63 26.60 -7.60 14.65
N SER A 64 25.84 -7.00 15.57
CA SER A 64 24.53 -7.49 15.99
C SER A 64 23.42 -6.91 15.12
N LEU A 65 22.42 -7.74 14.82
CA LEU A 65 21.16 -7.37 14.18
C LEU A 65 20.01 -7.51 15.17
N THR A 66 19.20 -6.46 15.25
CA THR A 66 17.87 -6.50 15.85
C THR A 66 16.81 -6.38 14.76
N LYS A 67 15.53 -6.33 15.14
CA LYS A 67 14.48 -5.98 14.17
C LYS A 67 14.73 -4.59 13.57
N GLU A 68 15.12 -3.63 14.41
CA GLU A 68 15.07 -2.20 14.10
C GLU A 68 16.39 -1.63 13.59
N TYR A 69 17.52 -2.20 13.99
CA TYR A 69 18.85 -1.66 13.67
C TYR A 69 19.94 -2.74 13.65
N TYR A 70 21.07 -2.39 13.04
CA TYR A 70 22.34 -3.10 13.18
C TYR A 70 23.35 -2.25 13.98
N HIS A 71 24.29 -2.91 14.64
CA HIS A 71 25.41 -2.26 15.33
C HIS A 71 26.66 -3.14 15.34
N CYS A 72 27.79 -2.58 14.88
CA CYS A 72 29.10 -3.21 14.95
C CYS A 72 29.89 -2.70 16.16
N PHE A 73 30.25 -3.61 17.05
CA PHE A 73 31.02 -3.29 18.26
C PHE A 73 32.50 -3.03 18.00
N SER A 74 33.02 -3.42 16.83
CA SER A 74 34.43 -3.22 16.48
C SER A 74 34.72 -1.83 15.94
N CYS A 75 33.91 -1.34 14.99
CA CYS A 75 34.11 -0.02 14.37
C CYS A 75 33.08 1.03 14.81
N GLY A 76 32.07 0.64 15.60
CA GLY A 76 30.99 1.53 16.04
C GLY A 76 29.93 1.82 14.97
N ASP A 77 30.02 1.21 13.78
CA ASP A 77 29.08 1.45 12.70
C ASP A 77 27.68 0.95 13.06
N ALA A 78 26.66 1.79 12.84
CA ALA A 78 25.29 1.49 13.22
C ALA A 78 24.30 2.19 12.29
N GLY A 79 23.08 1.65 12.22
CA GLY A 79 22.01 2.26 11.46
C GLY A 79 20.76 1.40 11.35
N ASP A 80 19.75 1.95 10.70
CA ASP A 80 18.52 1.25 10.34
C ASP A 80 18.70 0.34 9.11
N VAL A 81 17.63 -0.37 8.75
CA VAL A 81 17.59 -1.28 7.59
C VAL A 81 18.00 -0.59 6.27
N VAL A 82 17.63 0.68 6.05
CA VAL A 82 17.97 1.41 4.81
C VAL A 82 19.45 1.71 4.77
N THR A 83 20.01 2.12 5.91
CA THR A 83 21.44 2.38 6.07
C THR A 83 22.26 1.09 5.88
N MET A 84 21.79 -0.01 6.46
CA MET A 84 22.40 -1.33 6.34
C MET A 84 22.48 -1.78 4.88
N VAL A 85 21.35 -1.79 4.17
CA VAL A 85 21.27 -2.20 2.76
C VAL A 85 22.18 -1.33 1.90
N ARG A 86 22.10 -0.01 2.04
CA ARG A 86 22.92 0.91 1.25
C ARG A 86 24.42 0.66 1.45
N LYS A 87 24.87 0.55 2.70
CA LYS A 87 26.28 0.30 3.01
C LYS A 87 26.76 -1.07 2.58
N TYR A 88 25.91 -2.11 2.67
CA TYR A 88 26.24 -3.43 2.16
C TYR A 88 26.55 -3.37 0.65
N TYR A 89 25.67 -2.74 -0.13
CA TYR A 89 25.86 -2.56 -1.56
C TYR A 89 27.09 -1.70 -1.89
N GLU A 90 27.28 -0.59 -1.19
CA GLU A 90 28.39 0.34 -1.39
C GLU A 90 29.75 -0.28 -1.01
N ASN A 91 29.87 -0.86 0.18
CA ASN A 91 31.15 -1.23 0.78
C ASN A 91 31.50 -2.71 0.63
N ILE A 92 30.51 -3.60 0.55
CA ILE A 92 30.74 -5.05 0.50
C ILE A 92 30.61 -5.56 -0.94
N LEU A 93 29.57 -5.15 -1.66
CA LEU A 93 29.36 -5.54 -3.05
C LEU A 93 30.05 -4.62 -4.06
N ALA A 94 30.63 -3.50 -3.61
CA ALA A 94 31.23 -2.47 -4.47
C ALA A 94 30.30 -2.00 -5.60
N SER A 95 29.00 -1.96 -5.33
CA SER A 95 27.93 -1.57 -6.26
C SER A 95 27.00 -0.55 -5.58
N PRO A 96 27.41 0.73 -5.50
CA PRO A 96 26.64 1.75 -4.78
C PRO A 96 25.24 1.94 -5.38
N ILE A 97 24.25 1.99 -4.51
CA ILE A 97 22.84 2.19 -4.87
C ILE A 97 22.28 3.46 -4.24
N SER A 98 21.26 4.03 -4.88
CA SER A 98 20.53 5.17 -4.33
C SER A 98 19.66 4.74 -3.15
N ILE A 99 19.17 5.72 -2.37
CA ILE A 99 18.21 5.43 -1.29
C ILE A 99 16.89 4.90 -1.86
N ALA A 100 16.46 5.38 -3.02
CA ALA A 100 15.26 4.87 -3.69
C ALA A 100 15.42 3.39 -4.06
N GLU A 101 16.58 3.00 -4.61
CA GLU A 101 16.84 1.58 -4.91
C GLU A 101 17.02 0.75 -3.63
N SER A 102 17.55 1.33 -2.55
CA SER A 102 17.57 0.66 -1.24
C SER A 102 16.14 0.38 -0.75
N CYS A 103 15.23 1.36 -0.87
CA CYS A 103 13.83 1.21 -0.50
C CYS A 103 13.12 0.18 -1.38
N LYS A 104 13.44 0.17 -2.68
CA LYS A 104 12.93 -0.83 -3.62
C LYS A 104 13.31 -2.25 -3.21
N ILE A 105 14.60 -2.50 -2.98
CA ILE A 105 15.11 -3.82 -2.56
C ILE A 105 14.44 -4.27 -1.26
N ILE A 106 14.32 -3.38 -0.27
CA ILE A 106 13.66 -3.72 0.99
C ILE A 106 12.18 -4.01 0.76
N GLY A 107 11.49 -3.18 -0.02
CA GLY A 107 10.08 -3.38 -0.35
C GLY A 107 9.82 -4.70 -1.06
N ASP A 108 10.67 -5.09 -2.01
CA ASP A 108 10.59 -6.38 -2.71
C ASP A 108 10.75 -7.56 -1.73
N VAL A 109 11.68 -7.46 -0.75
CA VAL A 109 11.81 -8.46 0.32
C VAL A 109 10.55 -8.55 1.20
N LEU A 110 9.85 -7.43 1.39
CA LEU A 110 8.61 -7.34 2.15
C LEU A 110 7.36 -7.73 1.35
N GLY A 111 7.54 -8.21 0.11
CA GLY A 111 6.45 -8.72 -0.74
C GLY A 111 5.97 -7.76 -1.83
N GLY A 112 6.63 -6.61 -2.02
CA GLY A 112 6.39 -5.67 -3.13
C GLY A 112 6.76 -4.23 -2.77
N HIS A 113 7.64 -3.60 -3.53
CA HIS A 113 8.06 -2.21 -3.28
C HIS A 113 6.98 -1.17 -3.58
N GLU A 114 6.03 -1.49 -4.46
CA GLU A 114 4.88 -0.66 -4.81
C GLU A 114 4.02 -0.31 -3.59
N TYR A 115 4.00 -1.15 -2.55
CA TYR A 115 3.25 -0.88 -1.31
C TYR A 115 3.80 0.29 -0.49
N TYR A 116 5.03 0.69 -0.77
CA TYR A 116 5.76 1.72 -0.06
C TYR A 116 6.00 2.97 -0.91
N MET A 117 5.54 2.99 -2.16
CA MET A 117 5.67 4.17 -3.01
C MET A 117 4.71 5.27 -2.57
N ILE A 118 5.23 6.49 -2.47
CA ILE A 118 4.46 7.71 -2.30
C ILE A 118 4.29 8.30 -3.69
N GLU A 119 3.08 8.27 -4.23
CA GLU A 119 2.76 9.08 -5.40
C GLU A 119 2.95 10.56 -5.03
N GLU A 120 3.66 11.34 -5.85
CA GLU A 120 3.49 12.79 -5.79
C GLU A 120 2.01 13.06 -6.06
N GLU A 121 1.30 13.64 -5.09
CA GLU A 121 0.13 14.44 -5.41
C GLU A 121 0.62 15.54 -6.35
N ASP A 122 0.48 15.29 -7.66
CA ASP A 122 0.58 16.32 -8.67
C ASP A 122 -0.45 17.37 -8.29
N SER A 123 0.00 18.44 -7.64
CA SER A 123 -0.81 19.55 -7.12
C SER A 123 -1.61 20.31 -8.21
N ARG A 124 -1.62 19.77 -9.44
CA ARG A 124 -2.41 20.23 -10.60
C ARG A 124 -3.46 19.23 -11.08
N LYS A 125 -3.51 17.99 -10.57
CA LYS A 125 -4.70 17.15 -10.80
C LYS A 125 -5.83 17.73 -9.96
N GLN A 126 -6.85 18.28 -10.61
CA GLN A 126 -8.13 18.49 -9.92
C GLN A 126 -8.49 17.16 -9.27
N VAL A 127 -8.58 17.15 -7.94
CA VAL A 127 -9.03 15.96 -7.20
C VAL A 127 -10.45 15.70 -7.68
N GLU A 128 -10.58 14.78 -8.61
CA GLU A 128 -11.87 14.39 -9.13
C GLU A 128 -12.60 13.70 -7.97
N GLU A 129 -13.67 14.34 -7.49
CA GLU A 129 -14.44 13.77 -6.39
C GLU A 129 -15.03 12.42 -6.83
N PRO A 130 -15.00 11.40 -5.97
CA PRO A 130 -15.62 10.13 -6.29
C PRO A 130 -17.11 10.33 -6.61
N PRO A 131 -17.63 9.69 -7.67
CA PRO A 131 -18.96 10.00 -8.20
C PRO A 131 -20.13 9.40 -7.39
N PHE A 132 -19.85 8.86 -6.21
CA PHE A 132 -20.84 8.27 -5.31
C PHE A 132 -20.82 8.99 -3.97
N LEU A 133 -22.01 9.39 -3.51
CA LEU A 133 -22.18 10.13 -2.28
C LEU A 133 -21.85 9.26 -1.07
N ARG A 134 -21.43 9.89 0.02
CA ARG A 134 -21.18 9.21 1.30
C ARG A 134 -22.36 8.34 1.75
N THR A 135 -23.60 8.81 1.59
CA THR A 135 -24.81 8.05 1.95
C THR A 135 -25.00 6.79 1.10
N GLU A 136 -24.55 6.80 -0.15
CA GLU A 136 -24.54 5.62 -1.04
C GLU A 136 -23.48 4.63 -0.59
N LEU A 137 -22.29 5.12 -0.20
CA LEU A 137 -21.20 4.31 0.34
C LEU A 137 -21.56 3.69 1.70
N GLU A 138 -22.26 4.43 2.57
CA GLU A 138 -22.82 3.93 3.84
C GLU A 138 -23.84 2.80 3.59
N LEU A 139 -24.70 2.97 2.59
CA LEU A 139 -25.70 1.97 2.22
C LEU A 139 -25.05 0.66 1.73
N LEU A 140 -23.89 0.74 1.08
CA LEU A 140 -23.07 -0.40 0.67
C LEU A 140 -22.13 -0.94 1.76
N GLY A 141 -22.11 -0.31 2.95
CA GLY A 141 -21.30 -0.73 4.08
C GLY A 141 -19.82 -0.37 4.00
N PHE A 142 -19.43 0.56 3.12
CA PHE A 142 -18.07 1.11 3.07
C PHE A 142 -17.78 2.09 4.20
N VAL A 143 -18.81 2.80 4.66
CA VAL A 143 -18.73 3.76 5.76
C VAL A 143 -19.69 3.27 6.83
N GLN A 144 -19.16 2.89 7.99
CA GLN A 144 -19.97 2.47 9.13
C GLN A 144 -19.91 3.57 10.21
N PRO A 145 -21.06 3.95 10.80
CA PRO A 145 -21.12 5.11 11.70
C PRO A 145 -20.36 4.94 13.03
N ASN A 146 -19.96 3.73 13.41
CA ASN A 146 -19.27 3.43 14.68
C ASN A 146 -18.03 2.53 14.51
N TYR A 147 -17.39 2.55 13.33
CA TYR A 147 -16.33 1.62 12.97
C TYR A 147 -14.97 2.29 13.10
N ARG A 148 -14.07 1.65 13.85
CA ARG A 148 -12.65 2.04 13.90
C ARG A 148 -12.06 1.91 12.49
N GLU A 149 -11.15 2.80 12.11
CA GLU A 149 -10.55 2.96 10.78
C GLU A 149 -9.73 1.72 10.29
N ASP A 150 -9.91 0.55 10.90
CA ASP A 150 -8.91 -0.52 10.95
C ASP A 150 -9.13 -1.65 9.92
N ILE A 151 -10.17 -1.59 9.07
CA ILE A 151 -10.56 -2.75 8.21
C ILE A 151 -10.69 -2.42 6.72
N LEU A 152 -10.71 -1.15 6.32
CA LEU A 152 -10.31 -0.76 4.97
C LEU A 152 -9.02 0.03 5.11
N PRO A 153 -7.84 -0.53 4.74
CA PRO A 153 -6.56 0.14 4.92
C PRO A 153 -6.41 1.42 4.07
N ILE A 154 -7.40 1.73 3.21
CA ILE A 154 -7.38 2.83 2.23
C ILE A 154 -8.79 3.43 2.14
N LYS A 155 -8.90 4.76 2.16
CA LYS A 155 -10.18 5.49 2.02
C LYS A 155 -10.73 5.38 0.58
N MET A 156 -12.04 5.44 0.38
CA MET A 156 -12.65 5.30 -0.95
C MET A 156 -12.18 6.40 -1.93
N GLU A 157 -11.90 7.59 -1.43
CA GLU A 157 -11.31 8.70 -2.19
C GLU A 157 -9.92 8.35 -2.71
N GLN A 158 -9.10 7.71 -1.88
CA GLN A 158 -7.75 7.26 -2.24
C GLN A 158 -7.79 6.07 -3.20
N ILE A 159 -8.79 5.20 -3.09
CA ILE A 159 -9.02 4.11 -4.05
C ILE A 159 -9.38 4.71 -5.41
N TYR A 160 -10.30 5.69 -5.44
CA TYR A 160 -10.74 6.36 -6.67
C TYR A 160 -9.58 7.07 -7.38
N SER A 161 -8.73 7.78 -6.63
CA SER A 161 -7.59 8.51 -7.20
C SER A 161 -6.52 7.58 -7.79
N ARG A 162 -6.34 6.38 -7.22
CA ARG A 162 -5.33 5.41 -7.63
C ARG A 162 -5.77 4.51 -8.78
N SER A 163 -7.01 4.01 -8.73
CA SER A 163 -7.56 3.16 -9.77
C SER A 163 -9.09 3.28 -9.81
N LYS A 164 -9.57 4.02 -10.82
CA LYS A 164 -11.00 4.15 -11.08
C LYS A 164 -11.64 2.81 -11.43
N GLU A 165 -10.93 1.97 -12.18
CA GLU A 165 -11.37 0.61 -12.50
C GLU A 165 -11.65 -0.20 -11.22
N PHE A 166 -10.66 -0.25 -10.32
CA PHE A 166 -10.79 -0.98 -9.06
C PHE A 166 -11.87 -0.38 -8.15
N TYR A 167 -11.97 0.95 -8.10
CA TYR A 167 -13.03 1.66 -7.39
C TYR A 167 -14.43 1.21 -7.86
N TYR A 168 -14.69 1.23 -9.16
CA TYR A 168 -15.99 0.82 -9.70
C TYR A 168 -16.24 -0.67 -9.55
N GLN A 169 -15.20 -1.51 -9.67
CA GLN A 169 -15.31 -2.93 -9.38
C GLN A 169 -15.78 -3.17 -7.93
N LEU A 170 -15.15 -2.53 -6.97
CA LEU A 170 -15.46 -2.69 -5.55
C LEU A 170 -16.90 -2.26 -5.24
N ILE A 171 -17.37 -1.15 -5.81
CA ILE A 171 -18.76 -0.68 -5.68
C ILE A 171 -19.73 -1.70 -6.26
N ARG A 172 -19.46 -2.26 -7.45
CA ARG A 172 -20.31 -3.29 -8.06
C ARG A 172 -20.39 -4.53 -7.19
N GLU A 173 -19.27 -5.00 -6.66
CA GLU A 173 -19.22 -6.19 -5.80
C GLU A 173 -20.03 -5.99 -4.51
N LYS A 174 -19.86 -4.84 -3.84
CA LYS A 174 -20.65 -4.53 -2.63
C LYS A 174 -22.13 -4.34 -2.93
N ALA A 175 -22.48 -3.68 -4.03
CA ALA A 175 -23.87 -3.54 -4.45
C ALA A 175 -24.53 -4.90 -4.74
N LEU A 176 -23.82 -5.81 -5.41
CA LEU A 176 -24.31 -7.18 -5.63
C LEU A 176 -24.44 -7.96 -4.32
N SER A 177 -23.48 -7.84 -3.41
CA SER A 177 -23.53 -8.46 -2.08
C SER A 177 -24.73 -7.96 -1.28
N GLU A 178 -24.96 -6.64 -1.25
CA GLU A 178 -26.06 -6.04 -0.52
C GLU A 178 -27.43 -6.38 -1.15
N ALA A 179 -27.52 -6.40 -2.48
CA ALA A 179 -28.71 -6.87 -3.19
C ALA A 179 -29.07 -8.32 -2.85
N LYS A 180 -28.07 -9.21 -2.79
CA LYS A 180 -28.25 -10.61 -2.34
C LYS A 180 -28.75 -10.67 -0.89
N ARG A 181 -28.15 -9.89 0.02
CA ARG A 181 -28.58 -9.81 1.41
C ARG A 181 -30.03 -9.34 1.55
N ILE A 182 -30.41 -8.28 0.82
CA ILE A 182 -31.79 -7.77 0.84
C ILE A 182 -32.77 -8.84 0.35
N ARG A 183 -32.43 -9.57 -0.72
CA ARG A 183 -33.26 -10.66 -1.23
C ARG A 183 -33.50 -11.75 -0.19
N ILE A 184 -32.45 -12.16 0.54
CA ILE A 184 -32.55 -13.14 1.63
C ILE A 184 -33.47 -12.63 2.74
N LEU A 185 -33.27 -11.38 3.19
CA LEU A 185 -34.11 -10.76 4.22
C LEU A 185 -35.58 -10.68 3.79
N TYR A 186 -35.83 -10.32 2.53
CA TYR A 186 -37.18 -10.25 1.98
C TYR A 186 -37.89 -11.61 1.99
N GLN A 187 -37.15 -12.70 1.70
CA GLN A 187 -37.67 -14.07 1.75
C GLN A 187 -37.99 -14.52 3.18
N ILE A 188 -37.14 -14.18 4.15
CA ILE A 188 -37.35 -14.52 5.58
C ILE A 188 -38.63 -13.90 6.12
N LEU A 189 -38.99 -12.69 5.67
CA LEU A 189 -40.16 -11.97 6.16
C LEU A 189 -41.51 -12.56 5.67
N GLY A 190 -41.51 -13.57 4.80
CA GLY A 190 -42.72 -14.23 4.30
C GLY A 190 -43.62 -13.29 3.48
N ASP A 191 -44.88 -13.65 3.23
CA ASP A 191 -45.75 -12.92 2.27
C ASP A 191 -46.46 -11.68 2.86
N SER A 192 -46.44 -11.52 4.17
CA SER A 192 -47.12 -10.40 4.85
C SER A 192 -46.50 -9.06 4.47
N ARG A 193 -47.34 -8.11 4.01
CA ARG A 193 -46.89 -6.73 3.75
C ARG A 193 -46.60 -6.06 5.08
N THR A 194 -45.35 -5.64 5.27
CA THR A 194 -44.90 -4.94 6.47
C THR A 194 -44.09 -3.69 6.10
N PRO A 195 -44.04 -2.66 6.96
CA PRO A 195 -43.20 -1.49 6.74
C PRO A 195 -41.72 -1.85 6.50
N VAL A 196 -41.25 -2.94 7.11
CA VAL A 196 -39.89 -3.46 6.92
C VAL A 196 -39.68 -3.99 5.50
N LYS A 197 -40.64 -4.71 4.92
CA LYS A 197 -40.56 -5.16 3.52
C LYS A 197 -40.58 -3.99 2.54
N ASP A 198 -41.43 -2.99 2.78
CA ASP A 198 -41.47 -1.78 1.93
C ASP A 198 -40.12 -1.04 1.98
N ALA A 199 -39.51 -0.91 3.17
CA ALA A 199 -38.16 -0.35 3.32
C ALA A 199 -37.06 -1.17 2.63
N LEU A 200 -37.15 -2.50 2.64
CA LEU A 200 -36.21 -3.37 1.92
C LEU A 200 -36.33 -3.21 0.40
N VAL A 201 -37.55 -3.07 -0.13
CA VAL A 201 -37.77 -2.81 -1.56
C VAL A 201 -37.15 -1.48 -1.97
N ASP A 202 -37.34 -0.43 -1.18
CA ASP A 202 -36.76 0.88 -1.48
C ASP A 202 -35.23 0.87 -1.34
N ARG A 203 -34.69 0.17 -0.34
CA ARG A 203 -33.23 -0.07 -0.24
C ARG A 203 -32.71 -0.81 -1.47
N TYR A 204 -33.41 -1.85 -1.94
CA TYR A 204 -33.01 -2.60 -3.13
C TYR A 204 -32.98 -1.74 -4.39
N LYS A 205 -33.99 -0.86 -4.59
CA LYS A 205 -34.00 0.08 -5.72
C LYS A 205 -32.76 0.96 -5.73
N LYS A 206 -32.40 1.52 -4.57
CA LYS A 206 -31.18 2.36 -4.41
C LYS A 206 -29.90 1.57 -4.69
N VAL A 207 -29.76 0.36 -4.14
CA VAL A 207 -28.60 -0.52 -4.43
C VAL A 207 -28.48 -0.81 -5.93
N LYS A 208 -29.62 -1.12 -6.59
CA LYS A 208 -29.64 -1.42 -8.02
C LYS A 208 -29.23 -0.21 -8.85
N GLU A 209 -29.68 0.99 -8.49
CA GLU A 209 -29.29 2.23 -9.16
C GLU A 209 -27.79 2.49 -9.04
N ILE A 210 -27.22 2.33 -7.83
CA ILE A 210 -25.78 2.46 -7.59
C ILE A 210 -24.99 1.46 -8.46
N TYR A 211 -25.42 0.21 -8.53
CA TYR A 211 -24.79 -0.81 -9.36
C TYR A 211 -24.78 -0.44 -10.85
N LEU A 212 -25.91 0.02 -11.39
CA LEU A 212 -26.02 0.40 -12.80
C LEU A 212 -25.13 1.60 -13.12
N ARG A 213 -25.14 2.64 -12.26
CA ARG A 213 -24.25 3.80 -12.38
C ARG A 213 -22.78 3.38 -12.35
N ALA A 214 -22.39 2.42 -11.52
CA ALA A 214 -21.01 1.93 -11.46
C ALA A 214 -20.61 1.16 -12.73
N CYS A 215 -21.54 0.43 -13.34
CA CYS A 215 -21.31 -0.22 -14.63
C CYS A 215 -21.10 0.79 -15.76
N ASP A 216 -21.92 1.84 -15.83
CA ASP A 216 -21.85 2.84 -16.89
C ASP A 216 -20.56 3.67 -16.78
N ARG A 217 -20.24 4.16 -15.58
CA ARG A 217 -19.00 4.91 -15.32
C ARG A 217 -17.74 4.10 -15.63
N SER A 218 -17.73 2.82 -15.29
CA SER A 218 -16.60 1.94 -15.60
C SER A 218 -16.39 1.76 -17.11
N LYS A 219 -17.45 1.79 -17.92
CA LYS A 219 -17.33 1.77 -19.38
C LYS A 219 -16.83 3.09 -19.93
N GLU A 220 -17.30 4.21 -19.38
CA GLU A 220 -16.84 5.56 -19.75
C GLU A 220 -15.33 5.72 -19.51
N GLU A 221 -14.82 5.27 -18.35
CA GLU A 221 -13.38 5.34 -18.07
C GLU A 221 -12.56 4.42 -18.99
N ALA A 222 -13.03 3.18 -19.24
CA ALA A 222 -12.35 2.28 -20.17
C ALA A 222 -12.27 2.84 -21.61
N GLN A 223 -13.25 3.65 -22.03
CA GLN A 223 -13.24 4.34 -23.32
C GLN A 223 -12.28 5.55 -23.32
N ARG A 224 -12.13 6.24 -22.20
CA ARG A 224 -11.18 7.36 -22.04
C ARG A 224 -9.73 6.91 -22.05
N GLU A 225 -9.43 5.73 -21.53
CA GLU A 225 -8.06 5.18 -21.49
C GLU A 225 -7.58 4.63 -22.86
N GLN A 226 -8.50 4.41 -23.81
CA GLN A 226 -8.20 3.87 -25.14
C GLN A 226 -8.09 4.93 -26.24
N GLY A 227 -8.40 6.20 -25.95
CA GLY A 227 -8.40 7.31 -26.91
C GLY A 227 -7.31 8.33 -26.60
#